data_AF-A0A9D8CDC1-F1
#
_entry.id   AF-A0A9D8CDC1-F1
#
_cell.length_a   1.000
_cell.length_b   1.000
_cell.length_c   1.000
_cell.angle_alpha   90.00
_cell.angle_beta   90.00
_cell.angle_gamma   90.00
#
_symmetry.space_group_name_H-M   'P 1'
#
loop_
_entity.id
_entity.type
_entity.pdbx_description
1 polymer ?
#
loop_
_entity_poly.entity_id
_entity_poly.type
_entity_poly.pdbx_seq_one_letter_code
_entity_poly.pdbx_strand_id
1 'polypeptide(L)'
;MARQGGRNREAVRPAIRNPRGRAGTDGVVVPTSSSSFSGSEATQGRAREAAPGGEEMGRAWPLRKGSPAHVSSCNSPTATETLRRFLTAFSGRLLIPWLAKRQFLGRIDMTKGLSRRTLIRSLAVGGLVLPGHRVWAQASSGGAGLLAQLQAAKSVKIGLANQPPYSGMNPDGSITGIAPDVVKIIMGRLGVPKVEGTIAAYGELIPGMQARRWDFVGACLTITKLRCEQVRFMDPIVIDGGSFLYMKDRMAIPPKTMTELAQMNLTVGVLTGGAHSQLTIAKGVQPANLKQFPNDPALIEGMQAGRIQIVLGSLAGLKAVLKGRNLPIGIVYPIPDNPPKGSGPVFRHQDTDLYDAFRKELVAMKKSGEFAKVSERNTFEMPPEVMDGTAEKYCAEAVT
;
A
#
# COMPACT_ATOMS: atom_id res chain seq x y z
N MET A 1 -74.91 7.95 21.52
CA MET A 1 -74.54 8.64 20.26
C MET A 1 -73.84 7.61 19.37
N ALA A 2 -74.55 6.80 18.57
CA ALA A 2 -74.92 7.02 17.15
C ALA A 2 -73.69 7.33 16.25
N ARG A 3 -73.13 6.36 15.50
CA ARG A 3 -73.47 5.84 14.14
C ARG A 3 -72.92 6.67 12.95
N GLN A 4 -72.15 5.95 12.11
CA GLN A 4 -72.15 5.91 10.63
C GLN A 4 -71.59 7.05 9.74
N GLY A 5 -70.78 6.60 8.76
CA GLY A 5 -70.85 6.96 7.32
C GLY A 5 -70.28 8.32 6.92
N GLY A 6 -69.61 8.54 5.80
CA GLY A 6 -69.42 7.75 4.58
C GLY A 6 -68.98 8.73 3.47
N ARG A 7 -68.10 8.24 2.60
CA ARG A 7 -67.85 8.62 1.18
C ARG A 7 -68.15 10.06 0.71
N ASN A 8 -67.15 10.68 0.08
CA ASN A 8 -67.36 11.14 -1.29
C ASN A 8 -66.15 10.84 -2.19
N ARG A 9 -66.46 10.27 -3.35
CA ARG A 9 -65.58 9.99 -4.48
C ARG A 9 -65.66 11.19 -5.41
N GLU A 10 -64.55 11.59 -6.01
CA GLU A 10 -64.60 11.95 -7.42
C GLU A 10 -63.31 11.52 -8.11
N ALA A 11 -63.51 10.87 -9.24
CA ALA A 11 -62.50 10.18 -10.03
C ALA A 11 -62.29 10.97 -11.31
N VAL A 12 -61.04 11.20 -11.69
CA VAL A 12 -60.68 11.42 -13.10
C VAL A 12 -59.40 10.62 -13.40
N ARG A 13 -59.58 9.58 -14.22
CA ARG A 13 -58.55 8.85 -14.99
C ARG A 13 -58.89 9.06 -16.48
N PRO A 14 -58.10 8.60 -17.45
CA PRO A 14 -56.74 8.98 -17.82
C PRO A 14 -56.68 9.45 -19.30
N ALA A 15 -55.60 10.06 -19.77
CA ALA A 15 -55.40 10.29 -21.20
C ALA A 15 -54.32 9.34 -21.76
N ILE A 16 -54.79 8.32 -22.47
CA ILE A 16 -54.03 7.54 -23.46
C ILE A 16 -54.43 8.08 -24.84
N ARG A 17 -53.47 8.46 -25.69
CA ARG A 17 -53.43 8.04 -27.11
C ARG A 17 -52.19 8.54 -27.84
N ASN A 18 -51.43 7.56 -28.33
CA ASN A 18 -50.71 7.62 -29.60
C ASN A 18 -51.73 7.37 -30.74
N PRO A 19 -51.53 7.86 -31.98
CA PRO A 19 -51.31 6.88 -33.05
C PRO A 19 -50.34 7.30 -34.19
N ARG A 20 -49.42 6.37 -34.47
CA ARG A 20 -48.94 5.81 -35.75
C ARG A 20 -49.37 6.43 -37.12
N GLY A 21 -48.34 6.57 -37.98
CA GLY A 21 -48.21 5.94 -39.31
C GLY A 21 -48.47 6.85 -40.53
N ARG A 22 -47.90 6.66 -41.73
CA ARG A 22 -46.87 5.77 -42.33
C ARG A 22 -46.75 6.19 -43.83
N ALA A 23 -45.61 5.88 -44.46
CA ALA A 23 -45.34 5.78 -45.93
C ALA A 23 -45.21 7.10 -46.72
N GLY A 24 -44.36 7.26 -47.75
CA GLY A 24 -43.42 6.39 -48.50
C GLY A 24 -42.57 7.31 -49.42
N THR A 25 -41.28 7.02 -49.63
CA THR A 25 -40.66 6.38 -50.83
C THR A 25 -39.82 7.36 -51.65
N ASP A 26 -38.85 6.79 -52.38
CA ASP A 26 -37.85 7.37 -53.29
C ASP A 26 -36.55 7.81 -52.57
N GLY A 27 -35.38 7.17 -52.70
CA GLY A 27 -34.86 6.29 -53.74
C GLY A 27 -33.69 7.01 -54.43
N VAL A 28 -32.44 6.56 -54.20
CA VAL A 28 -31.34 6.47 -55.19
C VAL A 28 -30.11 5.83 -54.51
N VAL A 29 -29.44 5.01 -55.31
CA VAL A 29 -28.42 3.99 -55.06
C VAL A 29 -27.00 4.54 -55.32
N VAL A 30 -26.04 3.96 -54.57
CA VAL A 30 -24.55 3.91 -54.58
C VAL A 30 -23.77 4.36 -55.85
N PRO A 31 -22.45 4.67 -55.78
CA PRO A 31 -21.44 3.59 -55.72
C PRO A 31 -20.20 3.84 -54.84
N THR A 32 -19.61 2.71 -54.47
CA THR A 32 -18.22 2.44 -54.06
C THR A 32 -17.21 2.78 -55.15
N SER A 33 -15.98 3.18 -54.79
CA SER A 33 -14.76 2.61 -55.40
C SER A 33 -13.48 2.97 -54.65
N SER A 34 -12.67 1.93 -54.47
CA SER A 34 -11.21 1.94 -54.34
C SER A 34 -10.54 2.40 -55.64
N SER A 35 -9.43 3.13 -55.56
CA SER A 35 -8.19 2.77 -56.27
C SER A 35 -7.04 3.75 -55.97
N SER A 36 -5.91 3.11 -55.70
CA SER A 36 -4.54 3.55 -55.95
C SER A 36 -4.34 4.36 -57.23
N PHE A 37 -3.48 5.37 -57.19
CA PHE A 37 -2.63 5.71 -58.32
C PHE A 37 -1.21 6.10 -57.88
N SER A 38 -0.28 5.40 -58.50
CA SER A 38 1.18 5.49 -58.51
C SER A 38 1.68 6.44 -59.59
N GLY A 39 2.94 6.88 -59.47
CA GLY A 39 3.75 7.39 -60.58
C GLY A 39 4.00 8.91 -60.49
N SER A 40 5.22 9.34 -60.15
CA SER A 40 6.37 9.58 -61.07
C SER A 40 6.22 10.96 -61.73
N GLU A 41 7.19 11.87 -61.79
CA GLU A 41 8.65 11.79 -61.90
C GLU A 41 9.21 13.20 -61.55
N ALA A 42 10.28 13.27 -60.76
CA ALA A 42 11.62 13.65 -61.22
C ALA A 42 11.82 15.12 -61.66
N THR A 43 12.69 15.82 -60.94
CA THR A 43 13.87 16.42 -61.58
C THR A 43 15.00 16.59 -60.58
N GLN A 44 16.13 16.00 -60.95
CA GLN A 44 17.41 16.08 -60.29
C GLN A 44 18.07 17.44 -60.55
N GLY A 45 18.81 17.94 -59.56
CA GLY A 45 19.89 18.90 -59.74
C GLY A 45 21.11 18.42 -58.94
N ARG A 46 22.12 17.93 -59.64
CA ARG A 46 23.37 17.35 -59.13
C ARG A 46 24.54 18.23 -59.57
N ALA A 47 25.49 18.55 -58.68
CA ALA A 47 26.93 18.75 -58.94
C ALA A 47 27.60 19.26 -57.64
N ARG A 48 28.54 18.51 -57.01
CA ARG A 48 30.01 18.45 -57.25
C ARG A 48 30.71 19.75 -56.80
N GLU A 49 31.88 19.80 -56.18
CA GLU A 49 32.94 18.88 -55.74
C GLU A 49 33.93 19.71 -54.88
N ALA A 50 34.92 19.04 -54.28
CA ALA A 50 36.26 19.55 -53.90
C ALA A 50 36.55 19.88 -52.41
N ALA A 51 37.31 18.97 -51.79
CA ALA A 51 38.47 19.26 -50.92
C ALA A 51 39.74 19.40 -51.82
N PRO A 52 41.00 19.58 -51.36
CA PRO A 52 41.55 19.58 -49.99
C PRO A 52 42.69 20.62 -49.70
N GLY A 53 43.29 20.60 -48.50
CA GLY A 53 44.74 20.86 -48.34
C GLY A 53 45.24 21.76 -47.19
N GLY A 54 45.96 21.14 -46.24
CA GLY A 54 47.14 21.67 -45.49
C GLY A 54 46.92 22.64 -44.32
N GLU A 55 47.75 22.71 -43.27
CA GLU A 55 48.83 21.90 -42.72
C GLU A 55 49.28 22.61 -41.42
N GLU A 56 49.66 21.84 -40.38
CA GLU A 56 50.61 22.12 -39.27
C GLU A 56 50.12 21.34 -38.03
N MET A 57 50.56 20.10 -37.79
CA MET A 57 51.88 19.62 -37.29
C MET A 57 52.38 20.26 -36.00
N GLY A 58 52.55 19.39 -34.98
CA GLY A 58 53.36 19.66 -33.79
C GLY A 58 52.92 18.91 -32.54
N ARG A 59 52.68 17.59 -32.60
CA ARG A 59 53.52 16.52 -32.00
C ARG A 59 53.58 16.53 -30.45
N ALA A 60 52.97 15.55 -29.76
CA ALA A 60 53.47 14.18 -29.47
C ALA A 60 54.39 14.15 -28.22
N TRP A 61 54.34 13.25 -27.22
CA TRP A 61 53.89 11.85 -27.08
C TRP A 61 53.90 11.45 -25.54
N PRO A 62 53.74 10.17 -25.09
CA PRO A 62 52.79 9.78 -24.03
C PRO A 62 53.35 8.97 -22.82
N LEU A 63 52.42 8.52 -21.97
CA LEU A 63 52.40 7.44 -20.93
C LEU A 63 53.57 6.41 -20.97
N ARG A 64 54.18 5.95 -19.85
CA ARG A 64 53.63 5.04 -18.82
C ARG A 64 54.58 4.80 -17.60
N LYS A 65 53.93 4.63 -16.43
CA LYS A 65 54.13 3.71 -15.27
C LYS A 65 55.53 3.35 -14.70
N GLY A 66 55.65 3.51 -13.38
CA GLY A 66 56.49 2.70 -12.46
C GLY A 66 56.46 3.22 -11.01
N SER A 67 55.83 2.48 -10.08
CA SER A 67 55.85 2.69 -8.61
C SER A 67 57.11 2.05 -7.97
N PRO A 68 57.28 1.94 -6.62
CA PRO A 68 56.77 2.69 -5.46
C PRO A 68 57.89 3.11 -4.46
N ALA A 69 57.55 3.90 -3.42
CA ALA A 69 58.03 3.82 -2.01
C ALA A 69 58.12 5.21 -1.35
N HIS A 70 57.30 5.45 -0.33
CA HIS A 70 57.77 5.57 1.06
C HIS A 70 56.60 5.91 2.00
N VAL A 71 56.37 5.00 2.95
CA VAL A 71 55.62 5.20 4.18
C VAL A 71 56.64 5.57 5.26
N SER A 72 56.39 6.64 6.02
CA SER A 72 56.74 6.79 7.45
C SER A 72 56.21 8.16 7.93
N SER A 73 55.23 8.20 8.82
CA SER A 73 55.39 8.14 10.29
C SER A 73 55.64 9.52 10.91
N CYS A 74 54.70 9.98 11.75
CA CYS A 74 54.89 10.66 13.05
C CYS A 74 53.49 10.79 13.66
N ASN A 75 53.06 9.93 14.59
CA ASN A 75 53.37 9.97 16.03
C ASN A 75 53.17 11.36 16.66
N SER A 76 52.16 11.43 17.53
CA SER A 76 51.93 12.43 18.56
C SER A 76 53.12 12.47 19.56
N PRO A 77 53.32 13.59 20.28
CA PRO A 77 52.77 13.63 21.65
C PRO A 77 52.32 15.03 22.15
N THR A 78 51.32 14.98 23.05
CA THR A 78 51.14 15.76 24.28
C THR A 78 51.49 17.26 24.33
N ALA A 79 50.51 18.10 24.65
CA ALA A 79 50.32 18.66 26.00
C ALA A 79 49.20 19.72 25.93
N THR A 80 48.11 19.54 26.67
CA THR A 80 47.90 20.20 27.97
C THR A 80 47.99 21.72 27.85
N GLU A 81 46.85 22.42 27.75
CA GLU A 81 46.57 23.73 28.40
C GLU A 81 45.26 24.39 27.89
N THR A 82 44.09 23.73 27.82
CA THR A 82 42.83 24.49 27.55
C THR A 82 41.53 23.84 28.03
N LEU A 83 41.54 23.14 29.17
CA LEU A 83 40.32 22.59 29.79
C LEU A 83 40.37 22.69 31.32
N ARG A 84 40.60 23.90 31.85
CA ARG A 84 40.56 24.12 33.32
C ARG A 84 39.90 25.42 33.78
N ARG A 85 39.07 26.07 32.96
CA ARG A 85 38.31 27.26 33.38
C ARG A 85 36.91 27.27 32.78
N PHE A 86 36.01 26.41 33.24
CA PHE A 86 34.55 26.64 33.10
C PHE A 86 33.65 25.86 34.08
N LEU A 87 34.19 25.35 35.19
CA LEU A 87 33.38 24.71 36.24
C LEU A 87 33.80 25.21 37.63
N THR A 88 33.19 26.31 38.07
CA THR A 88 33.02 26.68 39.49
C THR A 88 32.23 27.98 39.58
N ALA A 89 30.90 27.89 39.68
CA ALA A 89 30.03 28.83 40.39
C ALA A 89 28.57 28.39 40.17
N PHE A 90 28.02 27.60 41.08
CA PHE A 90 26.63 27.68 41.57
C PHE A 90 26.44 26.55 42.59
N SER A 91 26.86 26.80 43.82
CA SER A 91 26.49 26.00 44.98
C SER A 91 25.94 26.94 46.07
N GLY A 92 24.62 26.90 46.23
CA GLY A 92 23.87 27.50 47.32
C GLY A 92 22.56 26.73 47.47
N ARG A 93 22.61 25.56 48.13
CA ARG A 93 22.06 25.32 49.47
C ARG A 93 20.54 25.56 49.58
N LEU A 94 19.77 24.47 49.57
CA LEU A 94 18.66 24.24 50.50
C LEU A 94 18.55 22.73 50.81
N LEU A 95 18.71 22.45 52.10
CA LEU A 95 18.54 21.21 52.88
C LEU A 95 17.02 21.05 53.17
N ILE A 96 16.37 19.88 53.24
CA ILE A 96 16.39 18.80 54.26
C ILE A 96 15.25 17.78 53.90
N PRO A 97 15.21 16.55 54.45
CA PRO A 97 14.93 15.31 53.73
C PRO A 97 13.60 14.61 54.09
N TRP A 98 13.19 13.62 53.28
CA TRP A 98 12.12 12.68 53.65
C TRP A 98 12.61 11.23 53.49
N LEU A 99 13.15 10.68 54.57
CA LEU A 99 13.46 9.25 54.73
C LEU A 99 13.35 8.92 56.22
N ALA A 100 12.20 8.40 56.66
CA ALA A 100 12.06 7.44 57.77
C ALA A 100 10.58 7.15 58.13
N LYS A 101 10.08 5.98 57.72
CA LYS A 101 9.31 4.98 58.53
C LYS A 101 8.69 3.95 57.55
N ARG A 102 9.31 2.78 57.38
CA ARG A 102 9.10 1.53 58.14
C ARG A 102 7.65 1.01 58.15
N GLN A 103 7.52 -0.19 57.54
CA GLN A 103 6.81 -1.39 58.01
C GLN A 103 5.27 -1.41 57.95
N PHE A 104 4.72 -2.29 57.10
CA PHE A 104 4.02 -3.51 57.57
C PHE A 104 3.68 -4.48 56.40
N LEU A 105 4.12 -5.74 56.56
CA LEU A 105 3.61 -7.05 56.08
C LEU A 105 3.20 -7.26 54.59
N GLY A 106 3.50 -8.38 53.94
CA GLY A 106 4.02 -9.65 54.40
C GLY A 106 4.44 -10.54 53.21
N ARG A 107 5.46 -11.35 53.46
CA ARG A 107 6.08 -12.32 52.52
C ARG A 107 5.57 -13.69 52.95
N ILE A 108 4.91 -14.43 52.06
CA ILE A 108 4.57 -15.84 52.32
C ILE A 108 5.80 -16.67 51.92
N ASP A 109 6.44 -17.25 52.93
CA ASP A 109 7.52 -18.22 52.81
C ASP A 109 6.89 -19.63 52.84
N MET A 110 7.01 -20.36 51.74
CA MET A 110 6.57 -21.75 51.63
C MET A 110 7.73 -22.68 52.00
N THR A 111 8.03 -22.81 53.29
CA THR A 111 8.87 -23.89 53.80
C THR A 111 8.34 -24.38 55.14
N LYS A 112 7.52 -25.44 55.09
CA LYS A 112 7.34 -26.41 56.20
C LYS A 112 6.62 -27.65 55.67
N GLY A 113 7.33 -28.77 55.72
CA GLY A 113 6.88 -30.05 55.21
C GLY A 113 5.69 -30.61 55.98
N LEU A 114 4.85 -31.34 55.26
CA LEU A 114 4.00 -32.37 55.84
C LEU A 114 4.36 -33.74 55.28
N SER A 115 4.39 -34.66 56.23
CA SER A 115 5.00 -35.97 56.23
C SER A 115 4.11 -37.03 55.57
N ARG A 116 4.78 -38.00 54.93
CA ARG A 116 4.26 -39.30 54.47
C ARG A 116 3.52 -40.02 55.60
N ARG A 117 2.20 -39.88 55.75
CA ARG A 117 1.38 -40.81 56.57
C ARG A 117 -0.15 -40.60 56.53
N THR A 118 -0.78 -40.36 55.38
CA THR A 118 -2.25 -40.57 55.28
C THR A 118 -2.73 -40.81 53.85
N LEU A 119 -2.31 -41.90 53.23
CA LEU A 119 -2.95 -42.45 52.03
C LEU A 119 -2.74 -43.97 52.07
N ILE A 120 -3.77 -44.71 52.49
CA ILE A 120 -4.12 -46.12 52.14
C ILE A 120 -5.34 -46.49 53.01
N ARG A 121 -6.47 -46.73 52.32
CA ARG A 121 -7.73 -47.44 52.67
C ARG A 121 -8.76 -46.81 51.72
N SER A 122 -9.20 -47.42 50.62
CA SER A 122 -9.64 -48.80 50.46
C SER A 122 -9.62 -49.19 48.98
N LEU A 123 -9.10 -50.38 48.67
CA LEU A 123 -9.29 -51.10 47.41
C LEU A 123 -10.32 -52.21 47.62
N ALA A 124 -10.93 -52.62 46.50
CA ALA A 124 -11.57 -53.91 46.21
C ALA A 124 -13.08 -54.07 46.45
N VAL A 125 -13.86 -53.83 45.38
CA VAL A 125 -14.74 -54.79 44.69
C VAL A 125 -14.73 -54.33 43.21
N GLY A 126 -14.43 -55.09 42.16
CA GLY A 126 -14.59 -56.51 41.92
C GLY A 126 -15.63 -56.72 40.79
N GLY A 127 -15.24 -56.48 39.54
CA GLY A 127 -15.84 -57.05 38.32
C GLY A 127 -17.21 -56.52 37.83
N LEU A 128 -17.26 -55.95 36.62
CA LEU A 128 -17.82 -56.57 35.41
C LEU A 128 -17.73 -55.57 34.24
N VAL A 129 -17.13 -56.01 33.14
CA VAL A 129 -17.01 -55.29 31.88
C VAL A 129 -18.36 -55.30 31.16
N LEU A 130 -18.89 -54.12 30.84
CA LEU A 130 -19.88 -53.94 29.77
C LEU A 130 -19.32 -52.91 28.77
N PRO A 131 -19.22 -53.24 27.46
CA PRO A 131 -18.72 -52.31 26.46
C PRO A 131 -19.83 -51.31 26.14
N GLY A 132 -19.82 -50.19 26.85
CA GLY A 132 -20.79 -49.10 26.68
C GLY A 132 -20.13 -47.74 26.83
N HIS A 133 -18.88 -47.58 26.35
CA HIS A 133 -18.33 -46.25 26.16
C HIS A 133 -19.09 -45.61 25.00
N ARG A 134 -20.19 -44.93 25.34
CA ARG A 134 -20.60 -43.73 24.62
C ARG A 134 -19.36 -42.84 24.59
N VAL A 135 -18.62 -42.93 23.49
CA VAL A 135 -17.73 -41.88 23.06
C VAL A 135 -18.61 -40.65 23.04
N TRP A 136 -18.50 -39.81 24.08
CA TRP A 136 -18.81 -38.41 23.90
C TRP A 136 -17.82 -38.01 22.83
N ALA A 137 -18.29 -38.04 21.58
CA ALA A 137 -17.62 -37.39 20.49
C ALA A 137 -17.50 -35.96 21.00
N GLN A 138 -16.29 -35.64 21.46
CA GLN A 138 -15.90 -34.28 21.65
C GLN A 138 -15.89 -33.77 20.23
N ALA A 139 -17.06 -33.30 19.79
CA ALA A 139 -17.17 -32.44 18.66
C ALA A 139 -16.17 -31.34 18.99
N SER A 140 -15.00 -31.43 18.40
CA SER A 140 -14.23 -30.26 18.06
C SER A 140 -15.25 -29.39 17.36
N SER A 141 -15.85 -28.46 18.11
CA SER A 141 -16.45 -27.28 17.55
C SER A 141 -15.27 -26.54 16.91
N GLY A 142 -14.84 -27.04 15.75
CA GLY A 142 -14.10 -26.29 14.79
C GLY A 142 -15.03 -25.14 14.48
N GLY A 143 -14.83 -24.03 15.21
CA GLY A 143 -15.56 -22.81 14.98
C GLY A 143 -15.50 -22.59 13.48
N ALA A 144 -16.67 -22.46 12.86
CA ALA A 144 -16.77 -22.32 11.42
C ALA A 144 -15.71 -21.28 10.97
N GLY A 145 -14.92 -21.61 9.95
CA GLY A 145 -13.84 -20.74 9.48
C GLY A 145 -14.34 -19.33 9.20
N LEU A 146 -13.43 -18.35 9.10
CA LEU A 146 -13.81 -16.94 8.94
C LEU A 146 -14.81 -16.76 7.78
N LEU A 147 -14.61 -17.46 6.66
CA LEU A 147 -15.53 -17.38 5.53
C LEU A 147 -16.96 -17.79 5.89
N ALA A 148 -17.13 -18.88 6.64
CA ALA A 148 -18.45 -19.35 7.05
C ALA A 148 -19.13 -18.35 8.01
N GLN A 149 -18.36 -17.70 8.89
CA GLN A 149 -18.86 -16.63 9.75
C GLN A 149 -19.35 -15.43 8.93
N LEU A 150 -18.58 -15.02 7.92
CA LEU A 150 -18.94 -13.92 7.02
C LEU A 150 -20.16 -14.25 6.15
N GLN A 151 -20.27 -15.51 5.69
CA GLN A 151 -21.43 -16.00 4.94
C GLN A 151 -22.70 -16.01 5.78
N ALA A 152 -22.60 -16.40 7.05
CA ALA A 152 -23.71 -16.33 8.00
C ALA A 152 -24.11 -14.87 8.30
N ALA A 153 -23.13 -13.98 8.47
CA ALA A 153 -23.35 -12.56 8.70
C ALA A 153 -23.78 -11.78 7.44
N LYS A 154 -23.65 -12.38 6.24
CA LYS A 154 -23.88 -11.77 4.92
C LYS A 154 -23.13 -10.45 4.71
N SER A 155 -22.06 -10.24 5.47
CA SER A 155 -21.28 -9.01 5.47
C SER A 155 -19.82 -9.27 5.80
N VAL A 156 -18.94 -8.39 5.31
CA VAL A 156 -17.51 -8.36 5.62
C VAL A 156 -17.04 -6.93 5.81
N LYS A 157 -16.11 -6.73 6.74
CA LYS A 157 -15.50 -5.43 7.05
C LYS A 157 -14.09 -5.39 6.49
N ILE A 158 -13.74 -4.32 5.79
CA ILE A 158 -12.40 -4.13 5.23
C ILE A 158 -11.77 -2.79 5.65
N GLY A 159 -10.47 -2.81 5.89
CA GLY A 159 -9.68 -1.58 6.08
C GLY A 159 -9.33 -0.94 4.73
N LEU A 160 -9.47 0.38 4.63
CA LEU A 160 -9.23 1.22 3.44
C LEU A 160 -8.32 2.40 3.78
N ALA A 161 -7.63 2.99 2.78
CA ALA A 161 -6.58 3.99 3.02
C ALA A 161 -6.86 5.41 2.52
N ASN A 162 -8.05 5.75 2.04
CA ASN A 162 -8.32 7.15 1.69
C ASN A 162 -7.65 7.63 0.38
N GLN A 163 -7.13 6.72 -0.46
CA GLN A 163 -6.19 7.02 -1.54
C GLN A 163 -6.69 6.51 -2.91
N PRO A 164 -7.45 7.32 -3.66
CA PRO A 164 -7.79 7.03 -5.04
C PRO A 164 -6.54 6.95 -5.93
N PRO A 165 -6.49 6.07 -6.95
CA PRO A 165 -7.55 5.16 -7.38
C PRO A 165 -7.52 3.77 -6.69
N TYR A 166 -6.69 3.58 -5.65
CA TYR A 166 -6.52 2.27 -5.00
C TYR A 166 -7.72 1.89 -4.12
N SER A 167 -8.06 2.77 -3.17
CA SER A 167 -9.17 2.58 -2.24
C SER A 167 -9.63 3.91 -1.67
N GLY A 168 -10.94 4.08 -1.50
CA GLY A 168 -11.51 5.34 -1.04
C GLY A 168 -12.94 5.17 -0.51
N MET A 169 -13.48 6.26 -0.01
CA MET A 169 -14.88 6.36 0.40
C MET A 169 -15.44 7.68 -0.13
N ASN A 170 -16.57 7.60 -0.80
CA ASN A 170 -17.31 8.76 -1.27
C ASN A 170 -18.06 9.43 -0.10
N PRO A 171 -18.49 10.70 -0.24
CA PRO A 171 -19.24 11.40 0.80
C PRO A 171 -20.54 10.71 1.24
N ASP A 172 -21.15 9.93 0.35
CA ASP A 172 -22.35 9.12 0.64
C ASP A 172 -22.05 7.82 1.43
N GLY A 173 -20.78 7.59 1.78
CA GLY A 173 -20.31 6.39 2.48
C GLY A 173 -20.02 5.19 1.58
N SER A 174 -20.28 5.28 0.27
CA SER A 174 -19.96 4.20 -0.67
C SER A 174 -18.44 4.07 -0.86
N ILE A 175 -17.93 2.84 -0.83
CA ILE A 175 -16.50 2.56 -1.02
C ILE A 175 -16.15 2.48 -2.50
N THR A 176 -14.97 2.97 -2.89
CA THR A 176 -14.53 3.10 -4.30
C THR A 176 -13.04 2.76 -4.48
N GLY A 177 -12.62 2.45 -5.70
CA GLY A 177 -11.24 2.10 -6.05
C GLY A 177 -11.07 0.62 -6.42
N ILE A 178 -9.93 0.29 -7.02
CA ILE A 178 -9.68 -1.06 -7.56
C ILE A 178 -9.76 -2.15 -6.48
N ALA A 179 -9.21 -1.92 -5.29
CA ALA A 179 -9.22 -2.92 -4.24
C ALA A 179 -10.63 -3.25 -3.73
N PRO A 180 -11.46 -2.28 -3.29
CA PRO A 180 -12.83 -2.58 -2.89
C PRO A 180 -13.70 -3.09 -4.06
N ASP A 181 -13.45 -2.69 -5.30
CA ASP A 181 -14.18 -3.22 -6.46
C ASP A 181 -13.91 -4.71 -6.68
N VAL A 182 -12.64 -5.13 -6.63
CA VAL A 182 -12.26 -6.55 -6.70
C VAL A 182 -12.87 -7.31 -5.51
N VAL A 183 -12.79 -6.74 -4.31
CA VAL A 183 -13.35 -7.36 -3.10
C VAL A 183 -14.86 -7.57 -3.21
N LYS A 184 -15.64 -6.57 -3.67
CA LYS A 184 -17.10 -6.70 -3.81
C LYS A 184 -17.48 -7.84 -4.74
N ILE A 185 -16.79 -7.97 -5.88
CA ILE A 185 -17.08 -9.02 -6.87
C ILE A 185 -16.79 -10.40 -6.28
N ILE A 186 -15.60 -10.58 -5.71
CA ILE A 186 -15.17 -11.87 -5.16
C ILE A 186 -16.03 -12.26 -3.96
N MET A 187 -16.23 -11.36 -2.99
CA MET A 187 -17.03 -11.67 -1.80
C MET A 187 -18.50 -11.95 -2.15
N GLY A 188 -19.05 -11.27 -3.17
CA GLY A 188 -20.36 -11.58 -3.72
C GLY A 188 -20.49 -13.02 -4.21
N ARG A 189 -19.49 -13.53 -4.95
CA ARG A 189 -19.44 -14.94 -5.40
C ARG A 189 -19.29 -15.91 -4.24
N LEU A 190 -18.59 -15.50 -3.20
CA LEU A 190 -18.42 -16.27 -1.96
C LEU A 190 -19.65 -16.20 -1.04
N GLY A 191 -20.77 -15.59 -1.48
CA GLY A 191 -22.03 -15.55 -0.72
C GLY A 191 -22.06 -14.49 0.38
N VAL A 192 -21.19 -13.49 0.31
CA VAL A 192 -21.07 -12.36 1.22
C VAL A 192 -21.34 -11.05 0.45
N PRO A 193 -22.62 -10.67 0.28
CA PRO A 193 -23.00 -9.59 -0.64
C PRO A 193 -22.66 -8.18 -0.14
N LYS A 194 -22.48 -7.98 1.17
CA LYS A 194 -22.22 -6.68 1.77
C LYS A 194 -20.75 -6.51 2.12
N VAL A 195 -20.12 -5.45 1.61
CA VAL A 195 -18.74 -5.06 1.96
C VAL A 195 -18.79 -3.69 2.62
N GLU A 196 -18.36 -3.63 3.88
CA GLU A 196 -18.28 -2.41 4.68
C GLU A 196 -16.82 -1.95 4.77
N GLY A 197 -16.54 -0.70 4.43
CA GLY A 197 -15.19 -0.14 4.51
C GLY A 197 -15.01 0.76 5.71
N THR A 198 -13.83 0.71 6.33
CA THR A 198 -13.39 1.70 7.33
C THR A 198 -12.10 2.35 6.86
N ILE A 199 -12.08 3.69 6.81
CA ILE A 199 -10.86 4.44 6.49
C ILE A 199 -9.92 4.42 7.70
N ALA A 200 -8.65 4.14 7.46
CA ALA A 200 -7.57 4.26 8.42
C ALA A 200 -6.29 4.73 7.73
N ALA A 201 -5.32 5.25 8.48
CA ALA A 201 -4.01 5.55 7.92
C ALA A 201 -3.27 4.26 7.53
N TYR A 202 -2.35 4.32 6.56
CA TYR A 202 -1.63 3.13 6.08
C TYR A 202 -0.94 2.33 7.20
N GLY A 203 -0.34 3.02 8.17
CA GLY A 203 0.32 2.39 9.33
C GLY A 203 -0.63 1.67 10.29
N GLU A 204 -1.94 1.94 10.21
CA GLU A 204 -2.96 1.39 11.10
C GLU A 204 -3.69 0.19 10.50
N LEU A 205 -3.51 -0.07 9.20
CA LEU A 205 -4.23 -1.11 8.46
C LEU A 205 -3.91 -2.52 8.94
N ILE A 206 -2.62 -2.86 9.07
CA ILE A 206 -2.20 -4.16 9.57
C ILE A 206 -2.52 -4.31 11.07
N PRO A 207 -2.14 -3.37 11.96
CA PRO A 207 -2.47 -3.48 13.38
C PRO A 207 -3.98 -3.54 13.64
N GLY A 208 -4.79 -2.76 12.92
CA GLY A 208 -6.24 -2.78 13.06
C GLY A 208 -6.89 -4.07 12.57
N MET A 209 -6.31 -4.69 11.53
CA MET A 209 -6.71 -6.04 11.11
C MET A 209 -6.39 -7.07 12.20
N GLN A 210 -5.18 -7.02 12.78
CA GLN A 210 -4.79 -7.93 13.85
C GLN A 210 -5.65 -7.75 15.11
N ALA A 211 -6.06 -6.51 15.41
CA ALA A 211 -7.00 -6.17 16.46
C ALA A 211 -8.48 -6.45 16.12
N ARG A 212 -8.76 -7.09 14.96
CA ARG A 212 -10.11 -7.44 14.49
C ARG A 212 -11.07 -6.26 14.36
N ARG A 213 -10.57 -5.05 14.06
CA ARG A 213 -11.41 -3.90 13.70
C ARG A 213 -12.06 -4.07 12.33
N TRP A 214 -11.42 -4.87 11.47
CA TRP A 214 -11.92 -5.34 10.18
C TRP A 214 -11.40 -6.76 9.91
N ASP A 215 -12.02 -7.44 8.96
CA ASP A 215 -11.73 -8.83 8.64
C ASP A 215 -10.44 -8.95 7.83
N PHE A 216 -10.22 -8.07 6.85
CA PHE A 216 -8.99 -8.01 6.08
C PHE A 216 -8.77 -6.61 5.49
N VAL A 217 -7.61 -6.35 4.87
CA VAL A 217 -7.30 -5.03 4.29
C VAL A 217 -7.52 -5.04 2.78
N GLY A 218 -8.36 -4.12 2.30
CA GLY A 218 -8.69 -3.93 0.89
C GLY A 218 -8.17 -2.60 0.36
N ALA A 219 -6.88 -2.30 0.60
CA ALA A 219 -6.30 -0.97 0.36
C ALA A 219 -5.06 -0.96 -0.56
N CYS A 220 -4.84 -2.01 -1.36
CA CYS A 220 -3.62 -2.21 -2.17
C CYS A 220 -2.34 -1.90 -1.39
N LEU A 221 -2.09 -2.63 -0.29
CA LEU A 221 -0.83 -2.46 0.41
C LEU A 221 0.32 -2.94 -0.49
N THR A 222 1.34 -2.12 -0.65
CA THR A 222 2.58 -2.52 -1.32
C THR A 222 3.21 -3.71 -0.60
N ILE A 223 3.57 -4.73 -1.38
CA ILE A 223 4.25 -5.92 -0.90
C ILE A 223 5.69 -5.53 -0.52
N THR A 224 6.03 -5.77 0.73
CA THR A 224 7.36 -5.49 1.31
C THR A 224 7.71 -6.62 2.26
N LYS A 225 9.00 -6.94 2.39
CA LYS A 225 9.50 -7.99 3.27
C LYS A 225 8.93 -7.92 4.69
N LEU A 226 9.06 -6.76 5.33
CA LEU A 226 8.59 -6.54 6.70
C LEU A 226 7.09 -6.82 6.85
N ARG A 227 6.29 -6.52 5.84
CA ARG A 227 4.85 -6.83 5.85
C ARG A 227 4.61 -8.32 5.60
N CYS A 228 5.32 -8.95 4.67
CA CYS A 228 5.18 -10.40 4.41
C CYS A 228 5.45 -11.27 5.65
N GLU A 229 6.28 -10.80 6.58
CA GLU A 229 6.53 -11.47 7.86
C GLU A 229 5.37 -11.35 8.86
N GLN A 230 4.48 -10.35 8.69
CA GLN A 230 3.40 -10.05 9.64
C GLN A 230 2.02 -10.51 9.16
N VAL A 231 1.85 -10.64 7.85
CA VAL A 231 0.57 -10.84 7.19
C VAL A 231 0.71 -11.68 5.92
N ARG A 232 -0.42 -12.23 5.46
CA ARG A 232 -0.50 -12.95 4.20
C ARG A 232 -1.01 -12.02 3.09
N PHE A 233 -0.19 -11.78 2.09
CA PHE A 233 -0.59 -11.00 0.90
C PHE A 233 -1.35 -11.86 -0.10
N MET A 234 -2.36 -11.28 -0.72
CA MET A 234 -2.95 -11.81 -1.95
C MET A 234 -2.10 -11.44 -3.17
N ASP A 235 -2.20 -12.25 -4.23
CA ASP A 235 -1.57 -11.97 -5.51
C ASP A 235 -1.87 -10.53 -5.96
N PRO A 236 -0.87 -9.81 -6.53
CA PRO A 236 -0.99 -8.39 -6.82
C PRO A 236 -2.18 -8.11 -7.75
N ILE A 237 -2.84 -6.99 -7.50
CA ILE A 237 -3.88 -6.42 -8.36
C ILE A 237 -3.45 -5.09 -8.96
N VAL A 238 -2.34 -4.53 -8.49
CA VAL A 238 -1.72 -3.30 -9.01
C VAL A 238 -0.20 -3.48 -9.00
N ILE A 239 0.46 -3.09 -10.08
CA ILE A 239 1.88 -2.73 -10.06
C ILE A 239 1.95 -1.20 -10.12
N ASP A 240 2.63 -0.59 -9.16
CA ASP A 240 2.89 0.84 -9.17
C ASP A 240 4.25 1.16 -8.53
N GLY A 241 4.83 2.29 -8.92
CA GLY A 241 6.13 2.74 -8.45
C GLY A 241 6.07 4.05 -7.67
N GLY A 242 7.11 4.27 -6.87
CA GLY A 242 7.34 5.57 -6.27
C GLY A 242 7.74 6.59 -7.33
N SER A 243 7.31 7.84 -7.14
CA SER A 243 7.66 8.99 -7.97
C SER A 243 8.03 10.17 -7.09
N PHE A 244 8.92 11.02 -7.60
CA PHE A 244 9.20 12.30 -6.95
C PHE A 244 8.32 13.40 -7.52
N LEU A 245 7.68 14.17 -6.66
CA LEU A 245 6.99 15.40 -7.02
C LEU A 245 7.72 16.59 -6.41
N TYR A 246 7.89 17.65 -7.19
CA TYR A 246 8.55 18.88 -6.77
C TYR A 246 7.91 20.10 -7.46
N MET A 247 8.14 21.28 -6.91
CA MET A 247 7.72 22.57 -7.50
C MET A 247 8.79 23.04 -8.50
N LYS A 248 8.46 23.14 -9.80
CA LYS A 248 9.40 23.48 -10.89
C LYS A 248 10.04 24.85 -10.72
N ASP A 249 9.30 25.79 -10.14
CA ASP A 249 9.73 27.16 -9.83
C ASP A 249 10.69 27.24 -8.63
N ARG A 250 10.80 26.17 -7.82
CA ARG A 250 11.64 26.14 -6.61
C ARG A 250 12.78 25.14 -6.67
N MET A 251 12.75 24.19 -7.60
CA MET A 251 13.76 23.14 -7.76
C MET A 251 14.04 22.91 -9.24
N ALA A 252 15.15 23.48 -9.72
CA ALA A 252 15.58 23.33 -11.11
C ALA A 252 16.14 21.93 -11.41
N ILE A 253 16.79 21.31 -10.43
CA ILE A 253 17.43 20.00 -10.57
C ILE A 253 16.86 19.06 -9.49
N PRO A 254 15.86 18.22 -9.82
CA PRO A 254 15.34 17.23 -8.90
C PRO A 254 16.25 15.98 -8.85
N PRO A 255 16.21 15.20 -7.75
CA PRO A 255 16.86 13.89 -7.72
C PRO A 255 16.21 12.94 -8.73
N LYS A 256 17.03 12.10 -9.36
CA LYS A 256 16.57 11.03 -10.27
C LYS A 256 16.54 9.66 -9.62
N THR A 257 17.30 9.49 -8.55
CA THR A 257 17.43 8.24 -7.79
C THR A 257 17.18 8.49 -6.30
N MET A 258 16.84 7.44 -5.55
CA MET A 258 16.79 7.49 -4.09
C MET A 258 18.16 7.82 -3.49
N THR A 259 19.23 7.35 -4.14
CA THR A 259 20.61 7.64 -3.75
C THR A 259 20.94 9.13 -3.85
N GLU A 260 20.56 9.79 -4.96
CA GLU A 260 20.69 11.25 -5.10
C GLU A 260 19.85 11.99 -4.07
N LEU A 261 18.60 11.57 -3.85
CA LEU A 261 17.72 12.18 -2.83
C LEU A 261 18.39 12.22 -1.45
N ALA A 262 19.03 11.11 -1.04
CA ALA A 262 19.71 11.01 0.24
C ALA A 262 20.88 11.99 0.38
N GLN A 263 21.53 12.36 -0.72
CA GLN A 263 22.68 13.28 -0.75
C GLN A 263 22.25 14.76 -0.78
N MET A 264 21.05 15.07 -1.26
CA MET A 264 20.59 16.45 -1.48
C MET A 264 20.09 17.17 -0.21
N ASN A 265 20.06 16.49 0.95
CA ASN A 265 19.61 17.05 2.25
C ASN A 265 18.24 17.76 2.18
N LEU A 266 17.33 17.25 1.35
CA LEU A 266 16.01 17.85 1.13
C LEU A 266 15.03 17.45 2.24
N THR A 267 14.05 18.31 2.53
CA THR A 267 12.87 17.92 3.32
C THR A 267 11.90 17.11 2.45
N VAL A 268 11.66 15.86 2.83
CA VAL A 268 10.91 14.88 2.04
C VAL A 268 9.56 14.61 2.70
N GLY A 269 8.47 14.79 1.94
CA GLY A 269 7.13 14.36 2.33
C GLY A 269 6.82 12.94 1.92
N VAL A 270 6.28 12.14 2.83
CA VAL A 270 5.75 10.79 2.57
C VAL A 270 4.43 10.56 3.30
N LEU A 271 3.66 9.55 2.88
CA LEU A 271 2.46 9.12 3.61
C LEU A 271 2.82 8.44 4.94
N THR A 272 2.00 8.72 5.95
CA THR A 272 2.14 8.15 7.29
C THR A 272 1.96 6.64 7.26
N GLY A 273 2.99 5.89 7.67
CA GLY A 273 2.99 4.42 7.65
C GLY A 273 2.97 3.79 6.24
N GLY A 274 3.13 4.60 5.18
CA GLY A 274 3.27 4.13 3.81
C GLY A 274 4.63 3.47 3.56
N ALA A 275 4.73 2.67 2.49
CA ALA A 275 5.96 1.93 2.16
C ALA A 275 7.17 2.85 1.89
N HIS A 276 6.92 4.07 1.42
CA HIS A 276 7.99 5.04 1.12
C HIS A 276 8.69 5.57 2.37
N SER A 277 8.05 5.58 3.54
CA SER A 277 8.64 6.12 4.78
C SER A 277 9.90 5.35 5.19
N GLN A 278 9.77 4.03 5.34
CA GLN A 278 10.88 3.15 5.71
C GLN A 278 11.95 3.07 4.61
N LEU A 279 11.52 3.03 3.34
CA LEU A 279 12.44 3.04 2.19
C LEU A 279 13.33 4.28 2.20
N THR A 280 12.75 5.46 2.45
CA THR A 280 13.48 6.74 2.42
C THR A 280 14.56 6.79 3.49
N ILE A 281 14.25 6.32 4.71
CA ILE A 281 15.21 6.21 5.81
C ILE A 281 16.30 5.17 5.47
N ALA A 282 15.90 4.00 4.98
CA ALA A 282 16.84 2.93 4.63
C ALA A 282 17.83 3.33 3.51
N LYS A 283 17.44 4.27 2.63
CA LYS A 283 18.30 4.83 1.58
C LYS A 283 19.20 5.99 2.05
N GLY A 284 19.10 6.40 3.32
CA GLY A 284 20.02 7.36 3.93
C GLY A 284 19.47 8.78 4.11
N VAL A 285 18.20 9.04 3.81
CA VAL A 285 17.58 10.33 4.17
C VAL A 285 17.47 10.43 5.68
N GLN A 286 17.94 11.54 6.26
CA GLN A 286 17.91 11.77 7.69
C GLN A 286 16.46 11.80 8.22
N PRO A 287 16.14 11.12 9.34
CA PRO A 287 14.79 11.15 9.91
C PRO A 287 14.26 12.57 10.19
N ALA A 288 15.14 13.52 10.53
CA ALA A 288 14.77 14.92 10.76
C ALA A 288 14.18 15.60 9.51
N ASN A 289 14.61 15.18 8.32
CA ASN A 289 14.16 15.70 7.03
C ASN A 289 12.91 15.00 6.50
N LEU A 290 12.53 13.84 7.05
CA LEU A 290 11.34 13.12 6.64
C LEU A 290 10.11 13.67 7.38
N LYS A 291 9.13 14.17 6.63
CA LYS A 291 7.84 14.65 7.15
C LYS A 291 6.73 13.72 6.68
N GLN A 292 5.91 13.27 7.62
CA GLN A 292 4.80 12.35 7.34
C GLN A 292 3.48 13.13 7.27
N PHE A 293 2.63 12.72 6.32
CA PHE A 293 1.34 13.35 6.07
C PHE A 293 0.24 12.29 6.03
N PRO A 294 -1.01 12.65 6.35
CA PRO A 294 -2.09 11.68 6.46
C PRO A 294 -2.63 11.18 5.11
N ASN A 295 -2.49 11.96 4.03
CA ASN A 295 -3.00 11.64 2.70
C ASN A 295 -2.28 12.44 1.60
N ASP A 296 -2.50 12.06 0.34
CA ASP A 296 -1.86 12.69 -0.84
C ASP A 296 -2.22 14.17 -1.03
N PRO A 297 -3.48 14.62 -0.80
CA PRO A 297 -3.80 16.05 -0.79
C PRO A 297 -2.96 16.86 0.20
N ALA A 298 -2.86 16.40 1.46
CA ALA A 298 -2.07 17.06 2.49
C ALA A 298 -0.57 17.05 2.17
N LEU A 299 -0.06 16.00 1.50
CA LEU A 299 1.32 15.97 0.97
C LEU A 299 1.55 17.09 -0.03
N ILE A 300 0.70 17.19 -1.05
CA ILE A 300 0.84 18.20 -2.10
C ILE A 300 0.67 19.61 -1.53
N GLU A 301 -0.28 19.83 -0.63
CA GLU A 301 -0.45 21.11 0.08
C GLU A 301 0.77 21.46 0.95
N GLY A 302 1.37 20.47 1.62
CA GLY A 302 2.61 20.64 2.36
C GLY A 302 3.76 21.13 1.47
N MET A 303 3.87 20.57 0.27
CA MET A 303 4.85 20.98 -0.74
C MET A 303 4.58 22.39 -1.28
N GLN A 304 3.32 22.70 -1.60
CA GLN A 304 2.92 24.04 -2.06
C GLN A 304 3.23 25.11 -1.01
N ALA A 305 2.94 24.81 0.27
CA ALA A 305 3.23 25.68 1.40
C ALA A 305 4.74 25.76 1.76
N GLY A 306 5.60 24.99 1.10
CA GLY A 306 7.04 24.98 1.37
C GLY A 306 7.43 24.28 2.68
N ARG A 307 6.52 23.53 3.31
CA ARG A 307 6.80 22.71 4.50
C ARG A 307 7.69 21.51 4.18
N ILE A 308 7.67 21.08 2.93
CA ILE A 308 8.55 20.08 2.33
C ILE A 308 8.99 20.56 0.95
N GLN A 309 10.15 20.10 0.49
CA GLN A 309 10.72 20.48 -0.80
C GLN A 309 10.39 19.45 -1.88
N ILE A 310 10.22 18.18 -1.51
CA ILE A 310 9.95 17.09 -2.43
C ILE A 310 9.00 16.07 -1.80
N VAL A 311 8.12 15.49 -2.59
CA VAL A 311 7.24 14.37 -2.19
C VAL A 311 7.79 13.09 -2.79
N LEU A 312 7.81 12.01 -2.01
CA LEU A 312 7.94 10.65 -2.52
C LEU A 312 6.64 9.89 -2.24
N GLY A 313 5.94 9.49 -3.30
CA GLY A 313 4.68 8.76 -3.21
C GLY A 313 4.37 7.95 -4.48
N SER A 314 3.32 7.14 -4.42
CA SER A 314 2.91 6.28 -5.53
C SER A 314 2.38 7.11 -6.70
N LEU A 315 2.81 6.77 -7.93
CA LEU A 315 2.55 7.58 -9.11
C LEU A 315 1.04 7.75 -9.39
N ALA A 316 0.27 6.66 -9.31
CA ALA A 316 -1.16 6.73 -9.63
C ALA A 316 -1.94 7.59 -8.60
N GLY A 317 -1.63 7.45 -7.30
CA GLY A 317 -2.22 8.27 -6.25
C GLY A 317 -1.92 9.76 -6.41
N LEU A 318 -0.64 10.11 -6.63
CA LEU A 318 -0.24 11.50 -6.82
C LEU A 318 -0.85 12.10 -8.10
N LYS A 319 -0.89 11.36 -9.21
CA LYS A 319 -1.59 11.80 -10.44
C LYS A 319 -3.08 12.02 -10.22
N ALA A 320 -3.74 11.18 -9.43
CA ALA A 320 -5.16 11.33 -9.12
C ALA A 320 -5.45 12.65 -8.40
N VAL A 321 -4.60 13.05 -7.45
CA VAL A 321 -4.75 14.34 -6.76
C VAL A 321 -4.44 15.54 -7.66
N LEU A 322 -3.53 15.39 -8.62
CA LEU A 322 -3.19 16.46 -9.56
C LEU A 322 -4.22 16.65 -10.69
N LYS A 323 -5.12 15.68 -10.90
CA LYS A 323 -6.13 15.76 -11.96
C LYS A 323 -6.99 17.01 -11.80
N GLY A 324 -7.01 17.84 -12.85
CA GLY A 324 -7.76 19.10 -12.86
C GLY A 324 -7.13 20.26 -12.10
N ARG A 325 -5.92 20.10 -11.54
CA ARG A 325 -5.18 21.16 -10.85
C ARG A 325 -4.09 21.73 -11.75
N ASN A 326 -4.04 23.06 -11.89
CA ASN A 326 -2.97 23.74 -12.62
C ASN A 326 -1.88 24.18 -11.65
N LEU A 327 -0.93 23.28 -11.35
CA LEU A 327 0.20 23.54 -10.46
C LEU A 327 1.51 23.38 -11.24
N PRO A 328 2.56 24.19 -10.97
CA PRO A 328 3.85 24.08 -11.62
C PRO A 328 4.66 22.88 -11.07
N ILE A 329 4.08 21.69 -11.09
CA ILE A 329 4.69 20.48 -10.52
C ILE A 329 5.48 19.73 -11.58
N GLY A 330 6.68 19.29 -11.20
CA GLY A 330 7.47 18.32 -11.93
C GLY A 330 7.30 16.93 -11.30
N ILE A 331 7.34 15.90 -12.14
CA ILE A 331 7.28 14.49 -11.73
C ILE A 331 8.54 13.81 -12.25
N VAL A 332 9.25 13.10 -11.37
CA VAL A 332 10.33 12.19 -11.76
C VAL A 332 9.82 10.76 -11.60
N TYR A 333 9.71 10.07 -12.73
CA TYR A 333 9.36 8.66 -12.82
C TYR A 333 9.88 8.11 -14.17
N PRO A 334 10.42 6.87 -14.22
CA PRO A 334 10.68 5.98 -13.09
C PRO A 334 11.84 6.46 -12.21
N ILE A 335 11.92 5.93 -10.99
CA ILE A 335 13.09 6.07 -10.11
C ILE A 335 13.91 4.77 -10.25
N PRO A 336 15.07 4.77 -10.94
CA PRO A 336 15.75 3.54 -11.35
C PRO A 336 16.13 2.58 -10.19
N ASP A 337 16.53 3.13 -9.05
CA ASP A 337 16.92 2.36 -7.84
C ASP A 337 15.74 2.10 -6.87
N ASN A 338 14.51 2.34 -7.33
CA ASN A 338 13.26 2.00 -6.65
C ASN A 338 12.20 1.55 -7.68
N PRO A 339 12.32 0.32 -8.22
CA PRO A 339 11.42 -0.18 -9.24
C PRO A 339 9.97 -0.33 -8.73
N PRO A 340 8.97 -0.32 -9.63
CA PRO A 340 7.58 -0.59 -9.29
C PRO A 340 7.39 -1.92 -8.56
N LYS A 341 6.43 -1.97 -7.63
CA LYS A 341 6.15 -3.14 -6.79
C LYS A 341 4.69 -3.55 -6.87
N GLY A 342 4.46 -4.85 -6.66
CA GLY A 342 3.12 -5.40 -6.53
C GLY A 342 2.43 -4.91 -5.26
N SER A 343 1.13 -4.70 -5.37
CA SER A 343 0.25 -4.31 -4.27
C SER A 343 -1.06 -5.09 -4.32
N GLY A 344 -1.57 -5.49 -3.16
CA GLY A 344 -2.75 -6.36 -3.08
C GLY A 344 -3.51 -6.30 -1.76
N PRO A 345 -4.68 -6.98 -1.68
CA PRO A 345 -5.35 -7.24 -0.42
C PRO A 345 -4.49 -8.04 0.55
N VAL A 346 -4.74 -7.88 1.84
CA VAL A 346 -3.93 -8.49 2.91
C VAL A 346 -4.81 -9.14 3.95
N PHE A 347 -4.43 -10.35 4.36
CA PHE A 347 -5.15 -11.22 5.28
C PHE A 347 -4.27 -11.59 6.49
N ARG A 348 -4.89 -12.03 7.58
CA ARG A 348 -4.14 -12.61 8.71
C ARG A 348 -3.70 -14.03 8.34
N HIS A 349 -2.57 -14.49 8.91
CA HIS A 349 -2.03 -15.82 8.58
C HIS A 349 -3.00 -16.96 8.89
N GLN A 350 -3.78 -16.83 9.97
CA GLN A 350 -4.74 -17.86 10.42
C GLN A 350 -6.04 -17.91 9.60
N ASP A 351 -6.37 -16.89 8.81
CA ASP A 351 -7.63 -16.83 8.06
C ASP A 351 -7.51 -17.56 6.71
N THR A 352 -7.02 -18.80 6.75
CA THR A 352 -6.63 -19.58 5.56
C THR A 352 -7.83 -19.91 4.68
N ASP A 353 -8.99 -20.21 5.27
CA ASP A 353 -10.20 -20.57 4.55
C ASP A 353 -10.72 -19.42 3.67
N LEU A 354 -10.78 -18.21 4.24
CA LEU A 354 -11.13 -17.00 3.48
C LEU A 354 -10.08 -16.69 2.41
N TYR A 355 -8.80 -16.77 2.77
CA TYR A 355 -7.71 -16.49 1.84
C TYR A 355 -7.74 -17.41 0.61
N ASP A 356 -7.84 -18.72 0.82
CA ASP A 356 -7.78 -19.71 -0.27
C ASP A 356 -9.02 -19.58 -1.19
N ALA A 357 -10.20 -19.34 -0.62
CA ALA A 357 -11.42 -19.07 -1.38
C ALA A 357 -11.31 -17.77 -2.19
N PHE A 358 -10.80 -16.70 -1.60
CA PHE A 358 -10.59 -15.42 -2.28
C PHE A 358 -9.58 -15.57 -3.43
N ARG A 359 -8.46 -16.26 -3.18
CA ARG A 359 -7.42 -16.51 -4.21
C ARG A 359 -7.99 -17.25 -5.41
N LYS A 360 -8.78 -18.31 -5.17
CA LYS A 360 -9.41 -19.08 -6.24
C LYS A 360 -10.27 -18.20 -7.14
N GLU A 361 -11.08 -17.33 -6.54
CA GLU A 361 -11.92 -16.38 -7.29
C GLU A 361 -11.12 -15.30 -8.01
N LEU A 362 -10.05 -14.78 -7.38
CA LEU A 362 -9.16 -13.81 -8.03
C LEU A 362 -8.51 -14.40 -9.29
N VAL A 363 -7.99 -15.63 -9.20
CA VAL A 363 -7.43 -16.34 -10.35
C VAL A 363 -8.48 -16.55 -11.44
N ALA A 364 -9.70 -16.95 -11.08
CA ALA A 364 -10.79 -17.11 -12.04
C ALA A 364 -11.17 -15.77 -12.71
N MET A 365 -11.23 -14.70 -11.94
CA MET A 365 -11.54 -13.34 -12.41
C MET A 365 -10.45 -12.78 -13.34
N LYS A 366 -9.17 -13.07 -13.07
CA LYS A 366 -8.06 -12.75 -13.97
C LYS A 366 -8.17 -13.52 -15.28
N LYS A 367 -8.42 -14.83 -15.23
CA LYS A 367 -8.57 -15.69 -16.42
C LYS A 367 -9.77 -15.34 -17.29
N SER A 368 -10.88 -14.88 -16.71
CA SER A 368 -12.09 -14.53 -17.46
C SER A 368 -12.01 -13.18 -18.19
N GLY A 369 -10.98 -12.37 -17.94
CA GLY A 369 -10.87 -11.00 -18.45
C GLY A 369 -11.78 -9.99 -17.73
N GLU A 370 -12.52 -10.40 -16.71
CA GLU A 370 -13.32 -9.47 -15.91
C GLU A 370 -12.46 -8.55 -15.06
N PHE A 371 -11.34 -9.07 -14.55
CA PHE A 371 -10.33 -8.27 -13.87
C PHE A 371 -9.87 -7.08 -14.73
N ALA A 372 -9.74 -7.29 -16.05
CA ALA A 372 -9.38 -6.22 -16.98
C ALA A 372 -10.33 -5.04 -16.98
N LYS A 373 -11.63 -5.33 -16.99
CA LYS A 373 -12.67 -4.30 -16.95
C LYS A 373 -12.64 -3.51 -15.64
N VAL A 374 -12.31 -4.18 -14.53
CA VAL A 374 -12.19 -3.52 -13.22
C VAL A 374 -10.94 -2.64 -13.16
N SER A 375 -9.81 -3.11 -13.68
CA SER A 375 -8.57 -2.34 -13.75
C SER A 375 -8.73 -1.09 -14.62
N GLU A 376 -9.31 -1.24 -15.82
CA GLU A 376 -9.57 -0.13 -16.75
C GLU A 376 -10.49 0.93 -16.13
N ARG A 377 -11.60 0.51 -15.51
CA ARG A 377 -12.52 1.43 -14.80
C ARG A 377 -11.81 2.23 -13.71
N ASN A 378 -10.81 1.64 -13.07
CA ASN A 378 -10.02 2.27 -12.03
C ASN A 378 -8.72 2.90 -12.56
N THR A 379 -8.59 3.09 -13.88
CA THR A 379 -7.45 3.74 -14.54
C THR A 379 -6.10 3.06 -14.31
N PHE A 380 -6.10 1.75 -14.07
CA PHE A 380 -4.89 0.93 -13.97
C PHE A 380 -4.63 0.16 -15.25
N GLU A 381 -3.37 0.15 -15.66
CA GLU A 381 -2.85 -0.78 -16.66
C GLU A 381 -2.67 -2.18 -16.04
N MET A 382 -2.63 -3.20 -16.90
CA MET A 382 -2.34 -4.57 -16.48
C MET A 382 -1.08 -5.07 -17.18
N PRO A 383 0.10 -4.70 -16.66
CA PRO A 383 1.32 -5.32 -17.14
C PRO A 383 1.29 -6.82 -16.79
N PRO A 384 2.02 -7.69 -17.52
CA PRO A 384 2.02 -9.14 -17.31
C PRO A 384 2.25 -9.55 -15.85
N GLU A 385 3.02 -8.77 -15.11
CA GLU A 385 3.30 -8.91 -13.68
C GLU A 385 2.05 -8.88 -12.80
N VAL A 386 1.00 -8.15 -13.17
CA VAL A 386 -0.29 -8.22 -12.45
C VAL A 386 -0.98 -9.56 -12.71
N MET A 387 -0.84 -10.11 -13.91
CA MET A 387 -1.53 -11.34 -14.30
C MET A 387 -0.84 -12.59 -13.76
N ASP A 388 0.49 -12.63 -13.88
CA ASP A 388 1.32 -13.81 -13.59
C ASP A 388 2.05 -13.71 -12.25
N GLY A 389 2.11 -12.52 -11.65
CA GLY A 389 2.76 -12.30 -10.37
C GLY A 389 2.02 -12.99 -9.23
N THR A 390 2.79 -13.58 -8.30
CA THR A 390 2.25 -14.19 -7.09
C THR A 390 2.75 -13.46 -5.85
N ALA A 391 1.93 -13.42 -4.80
CA ALA A 391 2.34 -12.86 -3.52
C ALA A 391 3.62 -13.52 -3.00
N GLU A 392 3.74 -14.83 -3.18
CA GLU A 392 4.92 -15.59 -2.75
C GLU A 392 6.19 -15.12 -3.46
N LYS A 393 6.15 -14.89 -4.79
CA LYS A 393 7.29 -14.37 -5.55
C LYS A 393 7.70 -12.99 -5.06
N TYR A 394 6.76 -12.06 -4.91
CA TYR A 394 7.06 -10.71 -4.45
C TYR A 394 7.57 -10.67 -3.00
N CYS A 395 7.06 -11.54 -2.12
CA CYS A 395 7.56 -11.65 -0.77
C CYS A 395 8.98 -12.23 -0.71
N ALA A 396 9.32 -13.15 -1.61
CA ALA A 396 10.67 -13.71 -1.72
C ALA A 396 11.66 -12.70 -2.32
N GLU A 397 11.28 -11.97 -3.37
CA GLU A 397 12.11 -10.95 -4.01
C GLU A 397 12.34 -9.73 -3.10
N ALA A 398 11.43 -9.46 -2.15
CA ALA A 398 11.64 -8.41 -1.17
C ALA A 398 12.75 -8.74 -0.13
N VAL A 399 13.28 -9.98 -0.12
CA VAL A 399 14.34 -10.43 0.80
C VAL A 399 15.72 -9.92 0.40
N THR A 400 15.94 -9.67 -0.89
CA THR A 400 17.16 -9.11 -1.50
C THR A 400 17.05 -7.61 -1.69
#